data_AF-A0AAU3KKZ3-F1
#
_entry.id   AF-A0AAU3KKZ3-F1
#
_cell.length_a   1.000
_cell.length_b   1.000
_cell.length_c   1.000
_cell.angle_alpha   90.00
_cell.angle_beta   90.00
_cell.angle_gamma   90.00
#
_symmetry.space_group_name_H-M   'P 1'
#
loop_
_entity.id
_entity.type
_entity.pdbx_description
1 polymer ?
#
loop_
_entity_poly.entity_id
_entity_poly.type
_entity_poly.pdbx_seq_one_letter_code
_entity_poly.pdbx_strand_id
1 'polypeptide(L)'
;MTEQHETPQSGVSGKALQKDIPQATVARLATYLRVLAVLADDAVAIVSSEELAVAAGVGSAKLRKDLSFLGPNGVRGVGYDVIKLRDRIEDVLGLSEGHRVVLVGAGNLGRALVGYGGFRRRGFAMVGLFDNDPALIGTPVCGLPVRDVAELTGAVAELAPTIAVITTPDAHAQTVCDLLVAAGVLCILSFSPVALDAPPHVEVRRVDLAVEMQLLSFELARNAEAAGETVRAAAAGPVGVRSAPRNTAAAMNCTPITTSHAAARPSGGTETASKGAVVQP
;
A
#
# COMPACT_ATOMS: atom_id res chain seq x y z
N MET A 1 -44.15 23.40 -35.14
CA MET A 1 -43.63 22.02 -35.12
C MET A 1 -42.17 22.08 -35.47
N THR A 2 -41.30 22.12 -34.46
CA THR A 2 -39.87 21.92 -34.63
C THR A 2 -39.41 21.22 -33.36
N GLU A 3 -39.27 19.91 -33.51
CA GLU A 3 -38.83 19.00 -32.47
C GLU A 3 -37.30 19.02 -32.34
N GLN A 4 -36.87 18.94 -31.07
CA GLN A 4 -35.70 18.22 -30.56
C GLN A 4 -34.29 18.70 -30.95
N HIS A 5 -33.50 19.08 -29.95
CA HIS A 5 -32.50 18.17 -29.37
C HIS A 5 -31.97 18.74 -28.05
N GLU A 6 -32.48 18.24 -26.93
CA GLU A 6 -31.91 18.43 -25.60
C GLU A 6 -31.23 17.10 -25.23
N THR A 7 -29.90 17.12 -25.17
CA THR A 7 -29.07 15.98 -24.79
C THR A 7 -29.23 15.74 -23.28
N PRO A 8 -29.61 14.54 -22.81
CA PRO A 8 -29.73 14.32 -21.37
C PRO A 8 -28.35 14.16 -20.75
N GLN A 9 -28.09 14.96 -19.70
CA GLN A 9 -26.92 14.86 -18.83
C GLN A 9 -26.94 13.51 -18.10
N SER A 10 -25.97 12.61 -18.36
CA SER A 10 -25.82 11.36 -17.60
C SER A 10 -25.02 11.61 -16.32
N GLY A 11 -25.69 12.14 -15.30
CA GLY A 11 -25.22 12.07 -13.92
C GLY A 11 -25.35 10.65 -13.39
N VAL A 12 -24.42 9.76 -13.71
CA VAL A 12 -24.35 8.44 -13.07
C VAL A 12 -23.88 8.64 -11.63
N SER A 13 -24.82 8.50 -10.69
CA SER A 13 -24.59 8.59 -9.25
C SER A 13 -23.48 7.64 -8.81
N GLY A 14 -22.36 8.17 -8.30
CA GLY A 14 -21.20 7.42 -7.82
C GLY A 14 -21.50 6.40 -6.70
N LYS A 15 -22.71 6.43 -6.14
CA LYS A 15 -23.18 5.53 -5.08
C LYS A 15 -23.50 4.11 -5.58
N ALA A 16 -23.80 3.92 -6.86
CA ALA A 16 -24.13 2.60 -7.42
C ALA A 16 -22.89 1.74 -7.73
N LEU A 17 -21.74 2.36 -8.04
CA LEU A 17 -20.49 1.67 -8.40
C LEU A 17 -19.78 1.02 -7.20
N GLN A 18 -20.07 1.46 -5.98
CA GLN A 18 -19.43 0.96 -4.76
C GLN A 18 -19.81 -0.50 -4.43
N LYS A 19 -20.96 -1.01 -4.91
CA LYS A 19 -21.46 -2.35 -4.55
C LYS A 19 -20.80 -3.52 -5.29
N ASP A 20 -20.05 -3.27 -6.37
CA ASP A 20 -19.56 -4.34 -7.26
C ASP A 20 -18.04 -4.59 -7.19
N ILE A 21 -17.32 -3.86 -6.34
CA ILE A 21 -15.87 -3.98 -6.24
C ILE A 21 -15.49 -5.04 -5.20
N PRO A 22 -14.72 -6.09 -5.57
CA PRO A 22 -14.29 -7.09 -4.61
C PRO A 22 -13.44 -6.48 -3.47
N GLN A 23 -13.63 -6.94 -2.24
CA GLN A 23 -12.91 -6.40 -1.07
C GLN A 23 -11.38 -6.48 -1.22
N ALA A 24 -10.88 -7.55 -1.85
CA ALA A 24 -9.45 -7.68 -2.15
C ALA A 24 -8.96 -6.59 -3.11
N THR A 25 -9.81 -6.12 -4.03
CA THR A 25 -9.53 -4.99 -4.93
C THR A 25 -9.55 -3.67 -4.18
N VAL A 26 -10.52 -3.44 -3.29
CA VAL A 26 -10.56 -2.25 -2.40
C VAL A 26 -9.24 -2.07 -1.63
N ALA A 27 -8.74 -3.15 -1.02
CA ALA A 27 -7.45 -3.11 -0.32
C ALA A 27 -6.27 -2.72 -1.24
N ARG A 28 -6.27 -3.17 -2.50
CA ARG A 28 -5.23 -2.83 -3.47
C ARG A 28 -5.38 -1.41 -4.02
N LEU A 29 -6.59 -0.90 -4.17
CA LEU A 29 -6.85 0.49 -4.56
C LEU A 29 -6.22 1.46 -3.54
N ALA A 30 -6.33 1.16 -2.23
CA ALA A 30 -5.64 1.93 -1.20
C ALA A 30 -4.11 1.92 -1.36
N THR A 31 -3.54 0.77 -1.76
CA THR A 31 -2.11 0.67 -2.10
C THR A 31 -1.75 1.52 -3.32
N TYR A 32 -2.60 1.55 -4.34
CA TYR A 32 -2.38 2.37 -5.54
C TYR A 32 -2.43 3.85 -5.22
N LEU A 33 -3.35 4.31 -4.36
CA LEU A 33 -3.37 5.70 -3.88
C LEU A 33 -2.05 6.11 -3.23
N ARG A 34 -1.44 5.24 -2.42
CA ARG A 34 -0.13 5.52 -1.82
C ARG A 34 0.93 5.78 -2.88
N VAL A 35 0.96 4.98 -3.94
CA VAL A 35 1.93 5.14 -5.03
C VAL A 35 1.64 6.39 -5.86
N LEU A 36 0.37 6.62 -6.19
CA LEU A 36 -0.08 7.80 -6.94
C LEU A 36 0.19 9.11 -6.19
N ALA A 37 0.08 9.11 -4.86
CA ALA A 37 0.44 10.26 -4.05
C ALA A 37 1.93 10.62 -4.20
N VAL A 38 2.82 9.62 -4.16
CA VAL A 38 4.26 9.84 -4.37
C VAL A 38 4.53 10.36 -5.79
N LEU A 39 3.92 9.75 -6.81
CA LEU A 39 4.06 10.20 -8.19
C LEU A 39 3.55 11.63 -8.40
N ALA A 40 2.46 12.00 -7.73
CA ALA A 40 1.92 13.36 -7.77
C ALA A 40 2.85 14.36 -7.08
N ASP A 41 3.43 14.01 -5.93
CA ASP A 41 4.43 14.83 -5.23
C ASP A 41 5.68 15.05 -6.10
N ASP A 42 6.06 14.05 -6.91
CA ASP A 42 7.15 14.10 -7.89
C ASP A 42 6.75 14.79 -9.22
N ALA A 43 5.55 15.38 -9.29
CA ALA A 43 4.99 16.05 -10.47
C ALA A 43 4.93 15.17 -11.74
N VAL A 44 4.81 13.86 -11.59
CA VAL A 44 4.59 12.93 -12.71
C VAL A 44 3.16 13.08 -13.22
N ALA A 45 3.01 13.48 -14.48
CA ALA A 45 1.69 13.69 -15.08
C ALA A 45 1.02 12.38 -15.53
N ILE A 46 1.78 11.49 -16.16
CA ILE A 46 1.29 10.24 -16.76
C ILE A 46 2.13 9.06 -16.24
N VAL A 47 1.49 7.96 -15.89
CA VAL A 47 2.14 6.71 -15.50
C VAL A 47 1.61 5.53 -16.31
N SER A 48 2.48 4.63 -16.76
CA SER A 48 2.05 3.40 -17.44
C SER A 48 1.48 2.37 -16.46
N SER A 49 0.70 1.40 -16.97
CA SER A 49 0.22 0.28 -16.14
C SER A 49 1.35 -0.59 -15.58
N GLU A 50 2.49 -0.64 -16.27
CA GLU A 50 3.62 -1.46 -15.85
C GLU A 50 4.37 -0.79 -14.71
N GLU A 51 4.72 0.48 -14.85
CA GLU A 51 5.38 1.27 -13.80
C GLU A 51 4.54 1.32 -12.53
N LEU A 52 3.24 1.63 -12.66
CA LEU A 52 2.34 1.69 -11.51
C LEU A 52 2.21 0.32 -10.82
N ALA A 53 2.19 -0.77 -11.59
CA ALA A 53 2.07 -2.13 -11.05
C ALA A 53 3.34 -2.55 -10.31
N VAL A 54 4.53 -2.26 -10.87
CA VAL A 54 5.82 -2.50 -10.23
C VAL A 54 5.91 -1.72 -8.92
N ALA A 55 5.61 -0.42 -8.94
CA ALA A 55 5.66 0.42 -7.74
C ALA A 55 4.64 -0.01 -6.66
N ALA A 56 3.50 -0.57 -7.07
CA ALA A 56 2.49 -1.11 -6.16
C ALA A 56 2.73 -2.58 -5.75
N GLY A 57 3.75 -3.26 -6.29
CA GLY A 57 4.06 -4.66 -5.98
C GLY A 57 3.01 -5.66 -6.49
N VAL A 58 2.34 -5.35 -7.60
CA VAL A 58 1.31 -6.22 -8.21
C VAL A 58 1.63 -6.52 -9.68
N GLY A 59 1.02 -7.55 -10.25
CA GLY A 59 1.13 -7.79 -11.69
C GLY A 59 0.31 -6.78 -12.51
N SER A 60 0.85 -6.28 -13.63
CA SER A 60 0.18 -5.32 -14.52
C SER A 60 -1.20 -5.76 -15.01
N ALA A 61 -1.38 -7.06 -15.29
CA ALA A 61 -2.70 -7.62 -15.64
C ALA A 61 -3.73 -7.50 -14.51
N LYS A 62 -3.28 -7.72 -13.26
CA LYS A 62 -4.13 -7.60 -12.06
C LYS A 62 -4.50 -6.14 -11.81
N LEU A 63 -3.52 -5.23 -11.91
CA LEU A 63 -3.75 -3.79 -11.82
C LEU A 63 -4.77 -3.30 -12.84
N ARG A 64 -4.62 -3.68 -14.12
CA ARG A 64 -5.58 -3.29 -15.17
C ARG A 64 -6.99 -3.80 -14.89
N LYS A 65 -7.11 -5.03 -14.38
CA LYS A 65 -8.40 -5.59 -13.95
C LYS A 65 -8.99 -4.79 -12.78
N ASP A 66 -8.17 -4.44 -11.79
CA ASP A 66 -8.62 -3.67 -10.64
C ASP A 66 -9.06 -2.25 -11.01
N LEU A 67 -8.30 -1.57 -11.88
CA LEU A 67 -8.69 -0.26 -12.37
C LEU A 67 -9.94 -0.32 -13.25
N SER A 68 -10.20 -1.43 -13.97
CA SER A 68 -11.40 -1.53 -14.83
C SER A 68 -12.72 -1.34 -14.08
N PHE A 69 -12.74 -1.61 -12.76
CA PHE A 69 -13.91 -1.37 -11.91
C PHE A 69 -14.25 0.11 -11.71
N LEU A 70 -13.29 1.02 -11.91
CA LEU A 70 -13.51 2.47 -11.77
C LEU A 70 -14.05 3.10 -13.07
N GLY A 71 -14.24 2.31 -14.13
CA GLY A 71 -14.64 2.78 -15.46
C GLY A 71 -13.45 3.13 -16.37
N PRO A 72 -13.65 3.99 -17.39
CA PRO A 72 -12.57 4.40 -18.29
C PRO A 72 -11.57 5.32 -17.58
N ASN A 73 -10.34 4.84 -17.36
CA ASN A 73 -9.36 5.56 -16.51
C ASN A 73 -8.02 5.85 -17.17
N GLY A 74 -7.84 5.50 -18.44
CA GLY A 74 -6.59 5.71 -19.15
C GLY A 74 -6.75 5.56 -20.65
N VAL A 75 -5.69 5.87 -21.38
CA VAL A 75 -5.64 5.73 -22.84
C VAL A 75 -4.67 4.61 -23.20
N ARG A 76 -5.14 3.65 -24.01
CA ARG A 76 -4.31 2.52 -24.46
C ARG A 76 -3.06 3.06 -25.17
N GLY A 77 -1.88 2.66 -24.68
CA GLY A 77 -0.59 3.09 -25.22
C GLY A 77 -0.06 4.43 -24.68
N VAL A 78 -0.82 5.14 -23.84
CA VAL A 78 -0.38 6.38 -23.18
C VAL A 78 -0.20 6.18 -21.68
N GLY A 79 -1.14 5.50 -21.02
CA GLY A 79 -1.12 5.29 -19.57
C GLY A 79 -2.26 6.01 -18.86
N TYR A 80 -2.05 6.31 -17.59
CA TYR A 80 -3.01 6.93 -16.68
C TYR A 80 -2.53 8.32 -16.30
N ASP A 81 -3.44 9.29 -16.34
CA ASP A 81 -3.23 10.60 -15.72
C ASP A 81 -3.22 10.42 -14.20
N VAL A 82 -2.10 10.77 -13.56
CA VAL A 82 -1.85 10.47 -12.15
C VAL A 82 -2.88 11.15 -11.25
N ILE A 83 -3.18 12.43 -11.50
CA ILE A 83 -4.13 13.21 -10.70
C ILE A 83 -5.54 12.68 -10.90
N LYS A 84 -5.98 12.52 -12.17
CA LYS A 84 -7.34 12.02 -12.45
C LYS A 84 -7.57 10.61 -11.92
N LEU A 85 -6.56 9.73 -12.02
CA LEU A 85 -6.66 8.38 -11.49
C LEU A 85 -6.71 8.39 -9.96
N ARG A 86 -5.90 9.21 -9.31
CA ARG A 86 -5.93 9.38 -7.85
C ARG A 86 -7.32 9.82 -7.39
N ASP A 87 -7.82 10.92 -7.94
CA ASP A 87 -9.10 11.51 -7.54
C ASP A 87 -10.26 10.50 -7.74
N ARG A 88 -10.24 9.74 -8.84
CA ARG A 88 -11.24 8.70 -9.08
C ARG A 88 -11.15 7.52 -8.11
N ILE A 89 -9.95 7.14 -7.68
CA ILE A 89 -9.81 6.11 -6.65
C ILE A 89 -10.27 6.66 -5.30
N GLU A 90 -9.99 7.92 -4.97
CA GLU A 90 -10.48 8.59 -3.76
C GLU A 90 -12.02 8.60 -3.72
N ASP A 91 -12.67 8.95 -4.84
CA ASP A 91 -14.13 8.92 -4.98
C ASP A 91 -14.73 7.53 -4.73
N VAL A 92 -14.13 6.50 -5.32
CA VAL A 92 -14.61 5.12 -5.17
C VAL A 92 -14.40 4.62 -3.74
N LEU A 93 -13.33 5.04 -3.07
CA LEU A 93 -13.06 4.71 -1.67
C LEU A 93 -13.83 5.60 -0.68
N GLY A 94 -14.59 6.59 -1.15
CA GLY A 94 -15.36 7.51 -0.30
C GLY A 94 -14.53 8.55 0.45
N LEU A 95 -13.30 8.83 -0.02
CA LEU A 95 -12.36 9.73 0.65
C LEU A 95 -12.59 11.21 0.31
N SER A 96 -13.39 11.52 -0.71
CA SER A 96 -13.56 12.88 -1.27
C SER A 96 -14.21 13.86 -0.30
N GLU A 97 -15.09 13.40 0.57
CA GLU A 97 -15.76 14.23 1.57
C GLU A 97 -14.92 14.39 2.85
N GLY A 98 -13.81 13.65 2.96
CA GLY A 98 -13.03 13.52 4.18
C GLY A 98 -13.77 12.75 5.27
N HIS A 99 -12.99 12.14 6.16
CA HIS A 99 -13.50 11.36 7.28
C HIS A 99 -13.14 12.04 8.60
N ARG A 100 -14.14 12.20 9.44
CA ARG A 100 -14.00 12.72 10.81
C ARG A 100 -13.76 11.53 11.73
N VAL A 101 -12.63 11.54 12.41
CA VAL A 101 -12.16 10.42 13.22
C VAL A 101 -12.16 10.81 14.70
N VAL A 102 -12.82 10.00 15.52
CA VAL A 102 -12.67 10.05 16.99
C VAL A 102 -11.77 8.92 17.46
N LEU A 103 -10.96 9.17 18.48
CA LEU A 103 -10.06 8.17 19.05
C LEU A 103 -10.34 8.01 20.54
N VAL A 104 -10.48 6.76 20.99
CA VAL A 104 -10.66 6.41 22.39
C VAL A 104 -9.43 5.68 22.91
N GLY A 105 -8.84 6.20 23.98
CA GLY A 105 -7.54 5.81 24.54
C GLY A 105 -6.45 6.80 24.19
N ALA A 106 -6.12 7.73 25.09
CA ALA A 106 -5.04 8.69 24.98
C ALA A 106 -3.71 8.18 25.57
N GLY A 107 -3.49 6.87 25.54
CA GLY A 107 -2.22 6.23 25.90
C GLY A 107 -1.12 6.44 24.85
N ASN A 108 -0.01 5.71 24.96
CA ASN A 108 1.15 5.86 24.06
C ASN A 108 0.79 5.72 22.57
N LEU A 109 0.02 4.68 22.23
CA LEU A 109 -0.41 4.43 20.85
C LEU A 109 -1.37 5.51 20.36
N GLY A 110 -2.41 5.82 21.14
CA GLY A 110 -3.40 6.85 20.77
C GLY A 110 -2.77 8.21 20.50
N ARG A 111 -1.84 8.64 21.37
CA ARG A 111 -1.08 9.89 21.18
C ARG A 111 -0.24 9.88 19.90
N ALA A 112 0.43 8.77 19.62
CA ALA A 112 1.22 8.62 18.40
C ALA A 112 0.34 8.69 17.14
N LEU A 113 -0.87 8.10 17.18
CA LEU A 113 -1.82 8.13 16.07
C LEU A 113 -2.40 9.54 15.84
N VAL A 114 -2.72 10.28 16.89
CA VAL A 114 -3.21 11.67 16.78
C VAL A 114 -2.17 12.57 16.10
N GLY A 115 -0.88 12.37 16.41
CA GLY A 115 0.23 13.11 15.80
C GLY A 115 0.60 12.64 14.39
N TYR A 116 0.02 11.55 13.88
CA TYR A 116 0.40 11.00 12.58
C TYR A 116 -0.17 11.83 11.43
N GLY A 117 0.65 12.74 10.88
CA GLY A 117 0.25 13.60 9.76
C GLY A 117 -0.18 12.87 8.48
N GLY A 118 0.12 11.57 8.37
CA GLY A 118 -0.34 10.74 7.25
C GLY A 118 -1.84 10.44 7.24
N PHE A 119 -2.56 10.65 8.35
CA PHE A 119 -4.03 10.57 8.37
C PHE A 119 -4.66 11.78 7.70
N ARG A 120 -4.29 12.99 8.12
CA ARG A 120 -4.78 14.24 7.52
C ARG A 120 -4.52 14.30 6.02
N ARG A 121 -3.33 13.90 5.56
CA ARG A 121 -2.99 13.85 4.12
C ARG A 121 -3.85 12.87 3.32
N ARG A 122 -4.49 11.90 3.98
CA ARG A 122 -5.35 10.90 3.36
C ARG A 122 -6.84 11.15 3.61
N GLY A 123 -7.19 12.39 3.99
CA GLY A 123 -8.57 12.78 4.25
C GLY A 123 -9.12 12.40 5.63
N PHE A 124 -8.29 11.88 6.55
CA PHE A 124 -8.73 11.53 7.90
C PHE A 124 -8.38 12.63 8.90
N ALA A 125 -9.37 13.39 9.33
CA ALA A 125 -9.23 14.45 10.32
C ALA A 125 -9.55 13.93 11.73
N MET A 126 -8.59 14.01 12.64
CA MET A 126 -8.82 13.72 14.06
C MET A 126 -9.63 14.85 14.68
N VAL A 127 -10.87 14.58 15.08
CA VAL A 127 -11.82 15.58 15.61
C VAL A 127 -12.12 15.42 17.08
N GLY A 128 -11.79 14.27 17.68
CA GLY A 128 -11.98 14.03 19.11
C GLY A 128 -11.03 12.97 19.65
N LEU A 129 -10.61 13.16 20.90
CA LEU A 129 -9.75 12.25 21.66
C LEU A 129 -10.37 12.06 23.03
N PHE A 130 -10.57 10.81 23.44
CA PHE A 130 -11.27 10.46 24.68
C PHE A 130 -10.44 9.52 25.54
N ASP A 131 -10.49 9.71 26.85
CA ASP A 131 -9.87 8.81 27.84
C ASP A 131 -10.67 8.84 29.15
N ASN A 132 -10.42 7.89 30.06
CA ASN A 132 -11.03 7.86 31.39
C ASN A 132 -10.06 8.25 32.50
N ASP A 133 -8.76 8.41 32.20
CA ASP A 133 -7.77 8.84 33.16
C ASP A 133 -7.93 10.35 33.48
N PRO A 134 -8.31 10.72 34.71
CA PRO A 134 -8.48 12.11 35.10
C PRO A 134 -7.21 12.96 34.95
N ALA A 135 -6.02 12.35 34.96
CA ALA A 135 -4.77 13.05 34.74
C ALA A 135 -4.56 13.43 33.26
N LEU A 136 -5.25 12.77 32.33
CA LEU A 136 -5.16 13.04 30.91
C LEU A 136 -6.26 13.98 30.42
N ILE A 137 -7.45 13.92 31.03
CA ILE A 137 -8.59 14.75 30.66
C ILE A 137 -8.22 16.25 30.73
N GLY A 138 -8.55 16.98 29.67
CA GLY A 138 -8.22 18.40 29.50
C GLY A 138 -6.81 18.66 28.94
N THR A 139 -5.92 17.67 28.94
CA THR A 139 -4.57 17.86 28.38
C THR A 139 -4.61 17.89 26.84
N PRO A 140 -3.83 18.77 26.19
CA PRO A 140 -3.77 18.82 24.74
C PRO A 140 -2.80 17.77 24.18
N VAL A 141 -3.24 17.02 23.18
CA VAL A 141 -2.40 16.12 22.37
C VAL A 141 -2.42 16.62 20.94
N CYS A 142 -1.28 17.16 20.46
CA CYS A 142 -1.17 17.77 19.13
C CYS A 142 -2.26 18.82 18.83
N GLY A 143 -2.67 19.58 19.85
CA GLY A 143 -3.70 20.63 19.75
C GLY A 143 -5.14 20.14 19.94
N LEU A 144 -5.37 18.84 20.12
CA LEU A 144 -6.68 18.26 20.40
C LEU A 144 -6.81 17.96 21.90
N PRO A 145 -7.79 18.53 22.63
CA PRO A 145 -7.97 18.24 24.05
C PRO A 145 -8.49 16.82 24.25
N VAL A 146 -7.96 16.13 25.26
CA VAL A 146 -8.53 14.86 25.74
C VAL A 146 -9.84 15.16 26.48
N ARG A 147 -10.93 14.56 26.05
CA ARG A 147 -12.26 14.64 26.69
C ARG A 147 -12.49 13.39 27.53
N ASP A 148 -13.39 13.48 28.51
CA ASP A 148 -13.83 12.32 29.27
C ASP A 148 -14.63 11.37 28.35
N VAL A 149 -14.34 10.07 28.41
CA VAL A 149 -15.11 9.04 27.69
C VAL A 149 -16.59 9.04 28.08
N ALA A 150 -16.96 9.54 29.27
CA ALA A 150 -18.35 9.72 29.67
C ALA A 150 -19.12 10.69 28.75
N GLU A 151 -18.43 11.62 28.09
CA GLU A 151 -19.02 12.56 27.12
C GLU A 151 -19.16 11.98 25.72
N LEU A 152 -18.63 10.78 25.46
CA LEU A 152 -18.48 10.20 24.12
C LEU A 152 -19.78 10.22 23.32
N THR A 153 -20.90 9.80 23.92
CA THR A 153 -22.20 9.75 23.23
C THR A 153 -22.64 11.13 22.75
N GLY A 154 -22.51 12.16 23.59
CA GLY A 154 -22.85 13.53 23.21
C GLY A 154 -21.88 14.09 22.16
N ALA A 155 -20.59 13.78 22.32
CA ALA A 155 -19.56 14.20 21.39
C ALA A 155 -19.70 13.56 20.01
N VAL A 156 -20.19 12.32 19.90
CA VAL A 156 -20.47 11.68 18.60
C VAL A 156 -21.60 12.42 17.88
N ALA A 157 -22.64 12.86 18.59
CA ALA A 157 -23.71 13.67 18.00
C ALA A 157 -23.22 15.04 17.51
N GLU A 158 -22.32 15.68 18.27
CA GLU A 158 -21.73 16.99 17.95
C GLU A 158 -20.71 16.90 16.80
N LEU A 159 -19.79 15.94 16.90
CA LEU A 159 -18.65 15.79 16.01
C LEU A 159 -18.97 14.97 14.76
N ALA A 160 -20.11 14.30 14.70
CA ALA A 160 -20.54 13.45 13.58
C ALA A 160 -19.37 12.63 12.97
N PRO A 161 -18.64 11.82 13.77
CA PRO A 161 -17.53 11.04 13.25
C PRO A 161 -18.02 9.95 12.32
N THR A 162 -17.29 9.77 11.21
CA THR A 162 -17.53 8.68 10.27
C THR A 162 -16.77 7.41 10.69
N ILE A 163 -15.70 7.55 11.46
CA ILE A 163 -14.84 6.46 11.92
C ILE A 163 -14.46 6.68 13.39
N ALA A 164 -14.47 5.61 14.18
CA ALA A 164 -13.86 5.59 15.51
C ALA A 164 -12.63 4.69 15.56
N VAL A 165 -11.64 5.07 16.36
CA VAL A 165 -10.43 4.29 16.60
C VAL A 165 -10.35 3.92 18.08
N ILE A 166 -10.20 2.63 18.38
CA ILE A 166 -10.03 2.11 19.74
C ILE A 166 -8.56 1.75 19.95
N THR A 167 -7.94 2.40 20.93
CA THR A 167 -6.56 2.12 21.40
C THR A 167 -6.49 1.91 22.91
N THR A 168 -7.62 1.54 23.52
CA THR A 168 -7.71 1.21 24.94
C THR A 168 -7.14 -0.19 25.23
N PRO A 169 -6.77 -0.47 26.49
CA PRO A 169 -6.45 -1.83 26.91
C PRO A 169 -7.57 -2.83 26.62
N ASP A 170 -7.19 -4.09 26.45
CA ASP A 170 -8.05 -5.23 26.09
C ASP A 170 -9.31 -5.33 26.96
N ALA A 171 -9.14 -5.17 28.27
CA ALA A 171 -10.23 -5.26 29.26
C ALA A 171 -11.34 -4.23 29.07
N HIS A 172 -11.08 -3.14 28.34
CA HIS A 172 -12.02 -2.04 28.15
C HIS A 172 -12.48 -1.89 26.69
N ALA A 173 -11.84 -2.60 25.75
CA ALA A 173 -12.10 -2.43 24.32
C ALA A 173 -13.55 -2.76 23.93
N GLN A 174 -14.15 -3.80 24.50
CA GLN A 174 -15.57 -4.14 24.25
C GLN A 174 -16.51 -3.06 24.76
N THR A 175 -16.32 -2.59 26.00
CA THR A 175 -17.15 -1.53 26.58
C THR A 175 -17.11 -0.26 25.74
N VAL A 176 -15.95 0.12 25.23
CA VAL A 176 -15.81 1.26 24.33
C VAL A 176 -16.51 1.00 22.98
N CYS A 177 -16.38 -0.21 22.44
CA CYS A 177 -17.10 -0.60 21.22
C CYS A 177 -18.60 -0.43 21.39
N ASP A 178 -19.17 -0.96 22.48
CA ASP A 178 -20.59 -0.88 22.78
C ASP A 178 -21.07 0.58 22.89
N LEU A 179 -20.28 1.45 23.54
CA LEU A 179 -20.57 2.88 23.64
C LEU A 179 -20.58 3.57 22.27
N LEU A 180 -19.59 3.27 21.41
CA LEU A 180 -19.51 3.83 20.05
C LEU A 180 -20.68 3.38 19.18
N VAL A 181 -21.04 2.09 19.27
CA VAL A 181 -22.18 1.51 18.56
C VAL A 181 -23.49 2.16 19.04
N ALA A 182 -23.68 2.28 20.36
CA ALA A 182 -24.85 2.94 20.94
C ALA A 182 -24.94 4.43 20.55
N ALA A 183 -23.79 5.08 20.36
CA ALA A 183 -23.72 6.46 19.88
C ALA A 183 -23.95 6.60 18.35
N GLY A 184 -24.05 5.49 17.62
CA GLY A 184 -24.36 5.47 16.19
C GLY A 184 -23.15 5.43 15.25
N VAL A 185 -21.95 5.11 15.76
CA VAL A 185 -20.77 4.93 14.91
C VAL A 185 -20.86 3.60 14.16
N LEU A 186 -20.66 3.64 12.84
CA LEU A 186 -20.80 2.47 11.96
C LEU A 186 -19.47 1.81 11.58
N CYS A 187 -18.35 2.52 11.69
CA CYS A 187 -17.04 2.03 11.27
C CYS A 187 -16.04 2.19 12.42
N ILE A 188 -15.48 1.07 12.88
CA ILE A 188 -14.56 1.03 14.03
C ILE A 188 -13.24 0.38 13.60
N LEU A 189 -12.13 1.07 13.85
CA LEU A 189 -10.77 0.52 13.74
C LEU A 189 -10.26 0.19 15.15
N SER A 190 -10.03 -1.07 15.45
CA SER A 190 -9.54 -1.52 16.75
C SER A 190 -8.09 -1.95 16.70
N PHE A 191 -7.26 -1.39 17.58
CA PHE A 191 -5.89 -1.86 17.84
C PHE A 191 -5.82 -2.84 19.03
N SER A 192 -6.97 -3.18 19.64
CA SER A 192 -7.03 -4.23 20.64
C SER A 192 -6.86 -5.61 19.96
N PRO A 193 -6.04 -6.51 20.52
CA PRO A 193 -5.89 -7.87 20.01
C PRO A 193 -7.17 -8.71 20.22
N VAL A 194 -8.08 -8.27 21.09
CA VAL A 194 -9.34 -8.96 21.37
C VAL A 194 -10.33 -8.77 20.22
N ALA A 195 -11.03 -9.84 19.84
CA ALA A 195 -12.15 -9.77 18.92
C ALA A 195 -13.32 -9.06 19.59
N LEU A 196 -13.81 -7.99 18.97
CA LEU A 196 -14.94 -7.22 19.48
C LEU A 196 -16.24 -7.77 18.90
N ASP A 197 -17.27 -7.89 19.75
CA ASP A 197 -18.62 -8.18 19.30
C ASP A 197 -19.31 -6.89 18.89
N ALA A 198 -19.90 -6.89 17.69
CA ALA A 198 -20.59 -5.74 17.15
C ALA A 198 -21.78 -6.20 16.27
N PRO A 199 -22.87 -5.42 16.22
CA PRO A 199 -24.01 -5.75 15.36
C PRO A 199 -23.61 -5.85 13.88
N PRO A 200 -24.34 -6.62 13.04
CA PRO A 200 -23.99 -6.84 11.63
C PRO A 200 -23.92 -5.59 10.75
N HIS A 201 -24.48 -4.46 11.19
CA HIS A 201 -24.46 -3.19 10.47
C HIS A 201 -23.24 -2.31 10.83
N VAL A 202 -22.41 -2.75 11.78
CA VAL A 202 -21.20 -2.06 12.22
C VAL A 202 -19.99 -2.83 11.69
N GLU A 203 -19.16 -2.15 10.92
CA GLU A 203 -17.91 -2.72 10.41
C GLU A 203 -16.80 -2.51 11.45
N VAL A 204 -16.22 -3.60 11.94
CA VAL A 204 -15.08 -3.56 12.86
C VAL A 204 -13.85 -4.13 12.18
N ARG A 205 -12.84 -3.29 11.96
CA ARG A 205 -11.54 -3.70 11.43
C ARG A 205 -10.50 -3.75 12.53
N ARG A 206 -9.92 -4.93 12.74
CA ARG A 206 -8.83 -5.13 13.71
C ARG A 206 -7.46 -4.94 13.07
N VAL A 207 -6.56 -4.27 13.78
CA VAL A 207 -5.13 -4.16 13.45
C VAL A 207 -4.32 -4.76 14.60
N ASP A 208 -3.67 -5.88 14.32
CA ASP A 208 -2.78 -6.55 15.26
C ASP A 208 -1.35 -6.50 14.71
N LEU A 209 -0.56 -5.55 15.22
CA LEU A 209 0.82 -5.36 14.78
C LEU A 209 1.71 -6.57 15.14
N ALA A 210 1.38 -7.33 16.19
CA ALA A 210 2.17 -8.50 16.57
C ALA A 210 1.98 -9.64 15.56
N VAL A 211 0.74 -9.85 15.08
CA VAL A 211 0.46 -10.82 14.00
C VAL A 211 1.22 -10.45 12.73
N GLU A 212 1.26 -9.17 12.35
CA GLU A 212 2.04 -8.72 11.19
C GLU A 212 3.55 -9.02 11.35
N MET A 213 4.11 -8.83 12.55
CA MET A 213 5.51 -9.21 12.83
C MET A 213 5.75 -10.72 12.77
N GLN A 214 4.79 -11.54 13.22
CA GLN A 214 4.88 -13.00 13.12
C GLN A 214 4.87 -13.47 11.67
N LEU A 215 4.04 -12.85 10.80
CA LEU A 215 4.03 -13.14 9.37
C LEU A 215 5.37 -12.80 8.72
N LEU A 216 5.99 -11.66 9.08
CA LEU A 216 7.33 -11.32 8.63
C LEU A 216 8.39 -12.32 9.12
N SER A 217 8.26 -12.81 10.35
CA SER A 217 9.16 -13.85 10.88
C SER A 217 9.06 -15.16 10.10
N PHE A 218 7.85 -15.55 9.69
CA PHE A 218 7.65 -16.72 8.84
C PHE A 218 8.29 -16.53 7.47
N GLU A 219 8.11 -15.35 6.87
CA GLU A 219 8.67 -15.02 5.57
C GLU A 219 10.21 -15.01 5.59
N LEU A 220 10.79 -14.52 6.67
CA LEU A 220 12.24 -14.58 6.89
C LEU A 220 12.75 -16.03 6.95
N ALA A 221 12.05 -16.90 7.67
CA ALA A 221 12.40 -18.32 7.76
C ALA A 221 12.30 -19.02 6.39
N ARG A 222 11.19 -18.78 5.67
CA ARG A 222 10.96 -19.32 4.31
C ARG A 222 12.05 -18.89 3.33
N ASN A 223 12.44 -17.62 3.36
CA ASN A 223 13.49 -17.10 2.49
C ASN A 223 14.87 -17.67 2.83
N ALA A 224 15.14 -17.93 4.11
CA ALA A 224 16.38 -18.57 4.55
C ALA A 224 16.49 -20.03 4.07
N GLU A 225 15.39 -20.79 4.12
CA GLU A 225 15.35 -22.16 3.59
C GLU A 225 15.55 -22.20 2.06
N ALA A 226 14.86 -21.33 1.32
CA ALA A 226 15.02 -21.23 -0.14
C ALA A 226 16.44 -20.82 -0.55
N ALA A 227 17.08 -19.93 0.21
CA ALA A 227 18.49 -19.58 0.00
C ALA A 227 19.42 -20.77 0.30
N GLY A 228 19.17 -21.51 1.38
CA GLY A 228 19.93 -22.72 1.73
C GLY A 228 19.79 -23.85 0.71
N GLU A 229 18.61 -24.02 0.13
CA GLU A 229 18.35 -25.03 -0.91
C GLU A 229 18.97 -24.64 -2.25
N THR A 230 18.97 -23.36 -2.60
CA THR A 230 19.69 -22.83 -3.78
C THR A 230 21.20 -23.03 -3.65
N VAL A 231 21.77 -22.82 -2.45
CA VAL A 231 23.20 -23.05 -2.17
C VAL A 231 23.53 -24.55 -2.21
N ARG A 232 22.65 -25.42 -1.71
CA ARG A 232 22.82 -26.88 -1.78
C ARG A 232 22.69 -27.43 -3.20
N ALA A 233 21.75 -26.91 -4.00
CA ALA A 233 21.59 -27.26 -5.40
C ALA A 233 22.78 -26.79 -6.25
N ALA A 234 23.36 -25.62 -5.95
CA ALA A 234 24.58 -25.15 -6.60
C ALA A 234 25.83 -25.97 -6.19
N ALA A 235 25.85 -26.51 -4.96
CA ALA A 235 26.94 -27.38 -4.49
C ALA A 235 26.83 -28.83 -5.01
N ALA A 236 25.63 -29.29 -5.39
CA ALA A 236 25.40 -30.58 -6.05
C ALA A 236 25.53 -30.44 -7.58
N GLY A 237 26.76 -30.29 -8.08
CA GLY A 237 27.06 -30.28 -9.52
C GLY A 237 26.59 -31.55 -10.25
N PRO A 238 26.53 -31.56 -11.60
CA PRO A 238 25.85 -32.60 -12.37
C PRO A 238 26.55 -33.95 -12.18
N VAL A 239 25.84 -34.93 -11.63
CA VAL A 239 26.30 -36.32 -11.58
C VAL A 239 26.28 -36.86 -13.01
N GLY A 240 27.45 -36.89 -13.64
CA GLY A 240 27.64 -37.41 -14.99
C GLY A 240 27.35 -38.91 -15.04
N VAL A 241 26.19 -39.29 -15.58
CA VAL A 241 25.94 -40.66 -16.04
C VAL A 241 26.61 -40.81 -17.40
N ARG A 242 27.82 -41.39 -17.42
CA ARG A 242 28.43 -41.91 -18.65
C ARG A 242 27.74 -43.23 -19.01
N SER A 243 26.89 -43.21 -20.03
CA SER A 243 26.54 -44.40 -20.82
C SER A 243 27.18 -44.28 -22.20
N ALA A 244 28.12 -45.18 -22.48
CA ALA A 244 28.76 -45.30 -23.79
C ALA A 244 27.85 -46.10 -24.75
N PRO A 245 27.70 -45.70 -26.01
CA PRO A 245 27.27 -46.63 -27.05
C PRO A 245 28.51 -47.22 -27.76
N ARG A 246 28.48 -48.55 -27.91
CA ARG A 246 29.33 -49.31 -28.82
C ARG A 246 28.88 -49.05 -30.25
N ASN A 247 29.77 -48.70 -31.17
CA ASN A 247 29.75 -49.31 -32.51
C ASN A 247 31.09 -49.20 -33.27
N THR A 248 31.23 -50.13 -34.20
CA THR A 248 32.41 -50.66 -34.89
C THR A 248 32.92 -49.89 -36.12
N ALA A 249 34.23 -50.06 -36.37
CA ALA A 249 34.97 -50.11 -37.65
C ALA A 249 35.05 -48.87 -38.58
N ALA A 250 36.27 -48.38 -38.83
CA ALA A 250 37.04 -48.56 -40.08
C ALA A 250 38.14 -47.49 -40.32
N ALA A 251 39.40 -47.95 -40.35
CA ALA A 251 40.53 -47.62 -41.24
C ALA A 251 40.94 -46.18 -41.67
N MET A 252 42.25 -45.90 -41.47
CA MET A 252 43.23 -45.10 -42.28
C MET A 252 43.01 -43.57 -42.36
N ASN A 253 43.99 -42.66 -42.26
CA ASN A 253 45.45 -42.73 -42.46
C ASN A 253 46.17 -41.47 -41.88
N CYS A 254 47.44 -41.64 -41.50
CA CYS A 254 48.62 -40.74 -41.56
C CYS A 254 48.61 -39.24 -41.16
N THR A 255 49.24 -38.98 -40.00
CA THR A 255 50.35 -38.04 -39.66
C THR A 255 50.30 -36.50 -39.95
N PRO A 256 50.95 -35.66 -39.11
CA PRO A 256 50.60 -34.26 -38.88
C PRO A 256 51.57 -33.25 -39.51
N ILE A 257 51.18 -31.98 -39.58
CA ILE A 257 52.10 -30.84 -39.73
C ILE A 257 51.81 -29.78 -38.66
N THR A 258 52.92 -29.33 -38.10
CA THR A 258 53.21 -28.46 -36.96
C THR A 258 53.04 -26.96 -37.24
N THR A 259 53.25 -26.20 -36.16
CA THR A 259 53.59 -24.76 -36.02
C THR A 259 52.41 -23.82 -35.74
N SER A 260 52.27 -23.16 -34.57
CA SER A 260 53.18 -22.38 -33.69
C SER A 260 53.19 -20.88 -34.02
N HIS A 261 52.94 -20.09 -32.96
CA HIS A 261 53.34 -18.69 -32.73
C HIS A 261 52.56 -17.57 -33.43
N ALA A 262 52.32 -16.39 -32.82
CA ALA A 262 52.66 -15.86 -31.51
C ALA A 262 51.85 -14.57 -31.23
N ALA A 263 51.85 -14.21 -29.94
CA ALA A 263 51.39 -12.97 -29.34
C ALA A 263 52.07 -11.69 -29.88
N ALA A 264 51.40 -10.54 -29.74
CA ALA A 264 51.88 -9.40 -28.91
C ALA A 264 50.93 -8.18 -28.99
N ARG A 265 50.76 -7.51 -27.83
CA ARG A 265 50.19 -6.15 -27.60
C ARG A 265 51.27 -5.06 -27.92
N PRO A 266 51.29 -3.81 -27.38
CA PRO A 266 50.31 -2.91 -26.70
C PRO A 266 50.40 -1.39 -27.08
N SER A 267 49.71 -0.54 -26.28
CA SER A 267 49.95 0.90 -25.93
C SER A 267 49.39 1.99 -26.87
N GLY A 268 48.96 3.20 -26.45
CA GLY A 268 48.94 3.97 -25.18
C GLY A 268 47.87 5.10 -25.28
N GLY A 269 47.34 5.69 -24.20
CA GLY A 269 47.84 6.89 -23.46
C GLY A 269 47.48 8.20 -24.18
N THR A 270 46.72 9.19 -23.68
CA THR A 270 46.91 10.15 -22.55
C THR A 270 45.74 11.19 -22.66
N GLU A 271 45.01 11.57 -21.61
CA GLU A 271 45.26 12.59 -20.55
C GLU A 271 45.25 14.07 -21.02
N THR A 272 44.37 14.92 -20.44
CA THR A 272 44.70 16.18 -19.72
C THR A 272 43.44 16.96 -19.28
N ALA A 273 43.61 17.72 -18.18
CA ALA A 273 42.59 18.38 -17.35
C ALA A 273 42.70 19.92 -17.38
N SER A 274 41.72 20.64 -16.78
CA SER A 274 41.91 21.69 -15.75
C SER A 274 40.99 22.97 -15.83
N LYS A 275 40.29 23.25 -14.70
CA LYS A 275 39.95 24.53 -13.96
C LYS A 275 39.42 25.78 -14.71
N GLY A 276 38.60 26.71 -14.19
CA GLY A 276 37.99 27.04 -12.88
C GLY A 276 37.49 28.52 -12.81
N ALA A 277 36.89 28.96 -11.67
CA ALA A 277 36.49 30.33 -11.20
C ALA A 277 35.09 30.88 -11.64
N VAL A 278 34.07 31.24 -10.81
CA VAL A 278 33.81 32.09 -9.59
C VAL A 278 33.45 33.57 -9.93
N VAL A 279 32.35 34.09 -9.35
CA VAL A 279 32.13 35.40 -8.65
C VAL A 279 30.66 35.90 -8.75
N GLN A 280 30.06 36.27 -7.60
CA GLN A 280 28.78 37.03 -7.42
C GLN A 280 29.05 38.56 -7.38
N PRO A 281 28.04 39.46 -7.31
CA PRO A 281 27.22 39.68 -6.09
C PRO A 281 25.73 39.42 -6.30
#